data_AF-A0AA49IM12-F1
#
_entry.id   AF-A0AA49IM12-F1
#
_cell.length_a   1.000
_cell.length_b   1.000
_cell.length_c   1.000
_cell.angle_alpha   90.00
_cell.angle_beta   90.00
_cell.angle_gamma   90.00
#
_symmetry.space_group_name_H-M   'P 1'
#
loop_
_entity.id
_entity.type
_entity.pdbx_description
1 polymer ?
#
loop_
_entity_poly.entity_id
_entity_poly.type
_entity_poly.pdbx_seq_one_letter_code
_entity_poly.pdbx_strand_id
1 'polypeptide(L)'
;MIKEKDVINLKVPFPDISSGLARVIHMYICVGNDKEALFVKSQTYKPRLLTLVNNSIVEEADINRNPFSKKTLIDLDKEFHISKDLVISKDSLCRNRPDVCDELFAEINQKIIEPNHEMLNEQLLLTLNPDYLSTR
;
A
#
# COMPACT_ATOMS: atom_id res chain seq x y z
N MET A 1 2.35 -15.07 5.41
CA MET A 1 2.89 -13.72 5.60
C MET A 1 3.02 -13.06 4.24
N ILE A 2 2.73 -11.77 4.20
CA ILE A 2 2.94 -10.88 3.06
C ILE A 2 4.45 -10.69 2.84
N LYS A 3 4.87 -10.52 1.58
CA LYS A 3 6.25 -10.36 1.16
C LYS A 3 6.44 -9.08 0.36
N GLU A 4 7.68 -8.72 0.06
CA GLU A 4 7.97 -7.67 -0.92
C GLU A 4 7.22 -7.92 -2.23
N LYS A 5 6.81 -6.82 -2.90
CA LYS A 5 6.00 -6.78 -4.13
C LYS A 5 4.54 -7.16 -3.98
N ASP A 6 4.16 -7.85 -2.90
CA ASP A 6 2.76 -8.15 -2.66
C ASP A 6 1.93 -6.87 -2.57
N VAL A 7 0.73 -6.92 -3.13
CA VAL A 7 -0.25 -5.85 -3.12
C VAL A 7 -1.44 -6.28 -2.27
N ILE A 8 -1.64 -5.57 -1.18
CA ILE A 8 -2.69 -5.85 -0.20
C ILE A 8 -3.80 -4.80 -0.25
N ASN A 9 -4.98 -5.21 0.20
CA ASN A 9 -6.19 -4.40 0.26
C ASN A 9 -6.57 -4.15 1.72
N LEU A 10 -6.30 -2.93 2.21
CA LEU A 10 -6.59 -2.54 3.59
C LEU A 10 -7.31 -1.20 3.66
N LYS A 11 -8.02 -0.98 4.76
CA LYS A 11 -8.38 0.34 5.28
C LYS A 11 -7.27 0.81 6.21
N VAL A 12 -6.80 2.04 6.05
CA VAL A 12 -5.69 2.60 6.82
C VAL A 12 -6.15 3.84 7.60
N PRO A 13 -5.96 3.91 8.92
CA PRO A 13 -6.44 5.01 9.77
C PRO A 13 -5.56 6.26 9.64
N PHE A 14 -5.49 6.86 8.44
CA PHE A 14 -4.60 8.00 8.17
C PHE A 14 -5.26 9.10 7.29
N PRO A 15 -5.13 10.39 7.66
CA PRO A 15 -4.49 10.92 8.87
C PRO A 15 -5.28 10.62 10.15
N ASP A 16 -6.55 10.24 10.03
CA ASP A 16 -7.43 9.88 11.13
C ASP A 16 -8.51 8.85 10.70
N ILE A 17 -9.38 8.47 11.63
CA ILE A 17 -10.44 7.46 11.42
C ILE A 17 -11.59 7.95 10.52
N SER A 18 -11.75 9.26 10.35
CA SER A 18 -12.77 9.86 9.49
C SER A 18 -12.30 9.98 8.03
N SER A 19 -10.99 9.84 7.80
CA SER A 19 -10.36 9.93 6.50
C SER A 19 -10.89 8.93 5.47
N GLY A 20 -10.70 9.27 4.20
CA GLY A 20 -11.02 8.35 3.10
C GLY A 20 -10.20 7.05 3.11
N LEU A 21 -8.99 7.05 3.69
CA LEU A 21 -8.17 5.84 3.81
C LEU A 21 -8.74 4.87 4.83
N ALA A 22 -9.37 5.40 5.89
CA ALA A 22 -9.93 4.60 6.97
C ALA A 22 -11.30 4.00 6.61
N ARG A 23 -12.03 4.67 5.70
CA ARG A 23 -13.43 4.31 5.39
C ARG A 23 -13.57 3.33 4.23
N VAL A 24 -12.67 3.37 3.26
CA VAL A 24 -12.71 2.51 2.08
C VAL A 24 -11.38 1.80 1.90
N ILE A 25 -11.44 0.60 1.33
CA ILE A 25 -10.27 -0.23 1.06
C ILE A 25 -9.46 0.41 -0.07
N HIS A 26 -8.14 0.47 0.10
CA HIS A 26 -7.18 0.87 -0.93
C HIS A 26 -6.11 -0.20 -1.11
N MET A 27 -5.41 -0.12 -2.23
CA MET A 27 -4.29 -1.00 -2.54
C MET A 27 -2.98 -0.43 -1.99
N TYR A 28 -2.17 -1.29 -1.38
CA TYR A 28 -0.86 -0.93 -0.84
C TYR A 28 0.17 -1.94 -1.31
N ILE A 29 1.32 -1.44 -1.79
CA ILE A 29 2.41 -2.27 -2.29
C ILE A 29 3.41 -2.43 -1.15
N CYS A 30 3.74 -3.67 -0.82
CA CYS A 30 4.76 -3.99 0.17
C CYS A 30 6.15 -3.72 -0.42
N VAL A 31 6.84 -2.73 0.14
CA VAL A 31 8.23 -2.35 -0.23
C VAL A 31 9.24 -2.76 0.84
N GLY A 32 8.76 -3.14 2.02
CA GLY A 32 9.59 -3.59 3.12
C GLY A 32 9.75 -5.12 3.14
N ASN A 33 10.81 -5.58 3.80
CA ASN A 33 11.15 -6.99 3.93
C ASN A 33 10.48 -7.63 5.16
N ASP A 34 10.77 -8.92 5.41
CA ASP A 34 10.24 -9.69 6.54
C ASP A 34 10.50 -9.05 7.93
N LYS A 35 11.41 -8.08 8.03
CA LYS A 35 11.75 -7.37 9.29
C LYS A 35 11.01 -6.04 9.44
N GLU A 36 10.51 -5.44 8.37
CA GLU A 36 9.86 -4.12 8.35
C GLU A 36 8.70 -4.14 7.36
N ALA A 37 7.47 -4.14 7.87
CA ALA A 37 6.28 -4.11 7.02
C ALA A 37 6.02 -2.67 6.58
N LEU A 38 6.59 -2.31 5.42
CA LEU A 38 6.53 -0.98 4.81
C LEU A 38 5.65 -1.01 3.57
N PHE A 39 4.75 -0.03 3.49
CA PHE A 39 3.77 0.03 2.42
C PHE A 39 3.70 1.41 1.78
N VAL A 40 3.76 1.44 0.45
CA VAL A 40 3.39 2.62 -0.33
C VAL A 40 1.97 2.49 -0.83
N LYS A 41 1.25 3.61 -0.85
CA LYS A 41 -0.15 3.62 -1.27
C LYS A 41 -0.25 3.65 -2.80
N SER A 42 -1.18 2.88 -3.34
CA SER A 42 -1.59 2.96 -4.73
C SER A 42 -3.10 3.24 -4.83
N GLN A 43 -3.49 4.12 -5.75
CA GLN A 43 -4.89 4.48 -5.96
C GLN A 43 -5.17 4.81 -7.42
N THR A 44 -6.43 4.67 -7.85
CA THR A 44 -6.83 5.06 -9.21
C THR A 44 -6.43 6.51 -9.48
N TYR A 45 -5.73 6.70 -10.59
CA TYR A 45 -5.22 7.99 -11.03
C TYR A 45 -6.37 8.99 -11.22
N LYS A 46 -6.15 10.23 -10.75
CA LYS A 46 -6.99 11.40 -11.00
C LYS A 46 -6.06 12.59 -11.23
N PRO A 47 -6.31 13.46 -12.23
CA PRO A 47 -5.41 14.58 -12.53
C PRO A 47 -5.05 15.44 -11.31
N ARG A 48 -6.02 15.70 -10.44
CA ARG A 48 -5.82 16.47 -9.18
C ARG A 48 -4.81 15.86 -8.20
N LEU A 49 -4.43 14.60 -8.34
CA LEU A 49 -3.45 13.96 -7.44
C LEU A 49 -2.03 14.42 -7.75
N LEU A 50 -1.74 14.82 -9.00
CA LEU A 50 -0.41 15.31 -9.39
C LEU A 50 -0.02 16.62 -8.71
N THR A 51 -0.99 17.36 -8.17
CA THR A 51 -0.74 18.58 -7.38
C THR A 51 -0.69 18.32 -5.88
N LEU A 52 -0.94 17.09 -5.44
CA LEU A 52 -1.02 16.69 -4.03
C LEU A 52 0.11 15.73 -3.62
N VAL A 53 0.78 15.15 -4.61
CA VAL A 53 1.87 14.18 -4.43
C VAL A 53 3.05 14.71 -5.23
N ASN A 54 4.19 14.92 -4.56
CA ASN A 54 5.41 15.46 -5.17
C ASN A 54 6.17 14.38 -5.93
N ASN A 55 6.23 13.18 -5.36
CA ASN A 55 6.92 12.03 -5.92
C ASN A 55 5.96 10.86 -6.14
N SER A 56 5.80 10.45 -7.39
CA SER A 56 4.86 9.38 -7.74
C SER A 56 5.28 8.62 -9.00
N ILE A 57 4.75 7.41 -9.14
CA ILE A 57 4.73 6.66 -10.39
C ILE A 57 3.30 6.57 -10.87
N VAL A 58 3.11 6.72 -12.18
CA VAL A 58 1.80 6.51 -12.82
C VAL A 58 1.91 5.28 -13.70
N GLU A 59 1.25 4.21 -13.27
CA GLU A 59 1.23 2.92 -13.96
C GLU A 59 -0.06 2.78 -14.77
N GLU A 60 0.06 2.41 -16.04
CA GLU A 60 -1.10 2.11 -16.89
C GLU A 60 -1.74 0.77 -16.52
N ALA A 61 -3.02 0.58 -16.87
CA ALA A 61 -3.72 -0.65 -16.56
C ALA A 61 -3.23 -1.80 -17.46
N ASP A 62 -2.50 -2.76 -16.89
CA ASP A 62 -2.16 -4.02 -17.54
C ASP A 62 -2.07 -5.14 -16.50
N ILE A 63 -3.11 -5.99 -16.44
CA ILE A 63 -3.19 -7.09 -15.47
C ILE A 63 -2.11 -8.15 -15.67
N ASN A 64 -1.53 -8.25 -16.88
CA ASN A 64 -0.43 -9.17 -17.15
C ASN A 64 0.89 -8.70 -16.55
N ARG A 65 1.00 -7.39 -16.24
CA ARG A 65 2.18 -6.80 -15.58
C ARG A 65 1.94 -6.55 -14.10
N ASN A 66 0.83 -5.92 -13.73
CA ASN A 66 0.60 -5.37 -12.39
C ASN A 66 -0.89 -5.52 -12.00
N PRO A 67 -1.27 -5.47 -10.71
CA PRO A 67 -2.61 -5.86 -10.26
C PRO A 67 -3.68 -4.78 -10.47
N PHE A 68 -3.38 -3.74 -11.25
CA PHE A 68 -4.22 -2.56 -11.41
C PHE A 68 -5.18 -2.72 -12.60
N SER A 69 -6.48 -2.64 -12.31
CA SER A 69 -7.53 -2.67 -13.35
C SER A 69 -7.75 -1.31 -14.02
N LYS A 70 -7.14 -0.24 -13.51
CA LYS A 70 -7.23 1.12 -14.00
C LYS A 70 -5.86 1.79 -13.89
N LYS A 71 -5.63 2.83 -14.69
CA LYS A 71 -4.49 3.73 -14.52
C LYS A 71 -4.36 4.15 -13.06
N THR A 72 -3.20 3.92 -12.47
CA THR A 72 -2.98 3.99 -11.03
C THR A 72 -1.81 4.90 -10.71
N LEU A 73 -2.00 5.74 -9.70
CA LEU A 73 -0.93 6.56 -9.12
C LEU A 73 -0.44 5.86 -7.85
N ILE A 74 0.87 5.67 -7.78
CA ILE A 74 1.60 5.14 -6.62
C ILE A 74 2.24 6.35 -5.93
N ASP A 75 1.81 6.63 -4.71
CA ASP A 75 2.29 7.75 -3.88
C ASP A 75 3.59 7.31 -3.19
N LEU A 76 4.70 7.97 -3.53
CA LEU A 76 6.03 7.68 -2.99
C LEU A 76 6.49 8.74 -1.98
N ASP A 77 5.64 9.72 -1.65
CA ASP A 77 5.96 10.72 -0.62
C ASP A 77 5.83 10.14 0.80
N LYS A 78 5.18 8.99 0.95
CA LYS A 78 4.83 8.38 2.24
C LYS A 78 5.05 6.88 2.24
N GLU A 79 5.61 6.40 3.33
CA GLU A 79 5.66 4.99 3.67
C GLU A 79 4.85 4.77 4.95
N PHE A 80 3.93 3.81 4.90
CA PHE A 80 3.18 3.38 6.06
C PHE A 80 3.89 2.23 6.74
N HIS A 81 4.19 2.42 8.02
CA HIS A 81 4.84 1.43 8.87
C HIS A 81 3.79 0.70 9.70
N ILE A 82 3.85 -0.62 9.68
CA ILE A 82 3.02 -1.49 10.52
C ILE A 82 3.91 -2.15 11.58
N SER A 83 3.38 -2.28 12.80
CA SER A 83 4.02 -2.99 13.92
C SER A 83 4.44 -4.41 13.53
N LYS A 84 5.59 -4.88 14.04
CA LYS A 84 6.09 -6.24 13.79
C LYS A 84 5.20 -7.31 14.46
N ASP A 85 4.44 -6.91 15.46
CA ASP A 85 3.52 -7.77 16.20
C ASP A 85 2.21 -8.02 15.45
N LEU A 86 1.95 -7.27 14.37
CA LEU A 86 0.83 -7.53 13.48
C LEU A 86 1.18 -8.57 12.41
N VAL A 87 0.22 -9.44 12.16
CA VAL A 87 0.23 -10.42 11.07
C VAL A 87 -0.83 -10.03 10.06
N ILE A 88 -0.39 -9.80 8.83
CA ILE A 88 -1.28 -9.57 7.69
C ILE A 88 -1.56 -10.92 6.99
N SER A 89 -2.84 -11.30 6.94
CA SER A 89 -3.31 -12.49 6.23
C SER A 89 -3.10 -12.34 4.73
N LYS A 90 -2.78 -13.45 4.06
CA LYS A 90 -2.74 -13.53 2.59
C LYS A 90 -4.11 -13.28 1.95
N ASP A 91 -5.19 -13.38 2.71
CA ASP A 91 -6.54 -13.07 2.21
C ASP A 91 -6.73 -11.59 1.89
N SER A 92 -5.83 -10.72 2.38
CA SER A 92 -5.79 -9.30 1.99
C SER A 92 -5.20 -9.06 0.60
N LEU A 93 -4.52 -10.05 0.00
CA LEU A 93 -3.87 -9.90 -1.30
C LEU A 93 -4.88 -9.56 -2.40
N CYS A 94 -4.43 -8.80 -3.40
CA CYS A 94 -5.18 -8.60 -4.63
C CYS A 94 -5.49 -9.95 -5.29
N ARG A 95 -6.79 -10.22 -5.51
CA ARG A 95 -7.26 -11.53 -5.97
C ARG A 95 -6.84 -11.90 -7.39
N ASN A 96 -6.87 -10.94 -8.31
CA ASN A 96 -6.60 -11.20 -9.73
C ASN A 96 -5.11 -11.40 -10.00
N ARG A 97 -4.28 -10.63 -9.30
CA ARG A 97 -2.83 -10.70 -9.30
C ARG A 97 -2.35 -10.20 -7.94
N PRO A 98 -1.54 -10.98 -7.19
CA PRO A 98 -1.18 -10.63 -5.82
C PRO A 98 -0.02 -9.65 -5.72
N ASP A 99 0.73 -9.38 -6.80
CA ASP A 99 2.02 -8.70 -6.76
C ASP A 99 2.26 -7.75 -7.95
N VAL A 100 3.24 -6.85 -7.79
CA VAL A 100 3.79 -6.05 -8.89
C VAL A 100 4.99 -6.75 -9.55
N CYS A 101 5.24 -6.46 -10.83
CA CYS A 101 6.40 -7.00 -11.53
C CYS A 101 7.72 -6.41 -11.02
N ASP A 102 8.83 -7.09 -11.32
CA ASP A 102 10.18 -6.69 -10.91
C ASP A 102 10.58 -5.30 -11.41
N GLU A 103 10.16 -4.95 -12.63
CA GLU A 103 10.46 -3.66 -13.26
C GLU A 103 9.82 -2.51 -12.47
N LEU A 104 8.52 -2.60 -12.19
CA LEU A 104 7.81 -1.59 -11.40
C LEU A 104 8.35 -1.53 -9.98
N PHE A 105 8.64 -2.68 -9.37
CA PHE A 105 9.20 -2.73 -8.03
C PHE A 105 10.58 -2.06 -7.93
N ALA A 106 11.46 -2.32 -8.90
CA ALA A 106 12.76 -1.67 -8.97
C ALA A 106 12.61 -0.15 -9.15
N GLU A 107 11.68 0.29 -9.99
CA GLU A 107 11.38 1.72 -10.19
C GLU A 107 10.88 2.38 -8.89
N ILE A 108 9.97 1.73 -8.16
CA ILE A 108 9.49 2.19 -6.85
C ILE A 108 10.67 2.40 -5.90
N ASN A 109 11.50 1.38 -5.71
CA ASN A 109 12.63 1.45 -4.77
C ASN A 109 13.68 2.50 -5.16
N GLN A 110 13.88 2.75 -6.46
CA GLN A 110 14.79 3.80 -6.92
C GLN A 110 14.24 5.21 -6.74
N LYS A 111 12.91 5.36 -6.83
CA LYS A 111 12.26 6.68 -6.75
C LYS A 111 11.88 7.08 -5.34
N ILE A 112 11.75 6.15 -4.38
CA ILE A 112 11.57 6.52 -2.98
C ILE A 112 12.81 7.27 -2.49
N ILE A 113 12.66 8.57 -2.24
CA ILE A 113 13.72 9.48 -1.78
C ILE A 113 13.14 10.24 -0.58
N GLU A 114 13.67 9.95 0.62
CA GLU A 114 13.28 10.59 1.88
C GLU A 114 11.75 10.67 2.11
N PRO A 115 11.03 9.54 2.08
CA PRO A 115 9.59 9.54 2.29
C PRO A 115 9.24 9.95 3.72
N ASN A 116 8.03 10.48 3.91
CA ASN A 116 7.48 10.64 5.25
C ASN A 116 7.12 9.27 5.81
N HIS A 117 7.71 8.91 6.94
CA HIS A 117 7.45 7.64 7.62
C HIS A 117 6.25 7.79 8.56
N GLU A 118 5.14 7.14 8.20
CA GLU A 118 3.89 7.20 8.93
C GLU A 118 3.66 5.91 9.72
N MET A 119 3.86 5.98 11.04
CA MET A 119 3.58 4.85 11.94
C MET A 119 2.08 4.72 12.16
N LEU A 120 1.50 3.60 11.72
CA LEU A 120 0.07 3.38 11.85
C LEU A 120 -0.32 2.94 13.27
N ASN A 121 -1.46 3.45 13.75
CA ASN A 121 -2.04 2.99 15.00
C ASN A 121 -2.57 1.55 14.86
N GLU A 122 -1.88 0.62 15.50
CA GLU A 122 -2.16 -0.82 15.45
C GLU A 122 -3.60 -1.17 15.85
N GLN A 123 -4.09 -0.61 16.96
CA GLN A 123 -5.42 -0.93 17.48
C GLN A 123 -6.52 -0.48 16.49
N LEU A 124 -6.36 0.70 15.89
CA LEU A 124 -7.28 1.17 14.86
C LEU A 124 -7.17 0.34 13.58
N LEU A 125 -5.96 -0.06 13.20
CA LEU A 125 -5.73 -0.86 12.00
C LEU A 125 -6.40 -2.24 12.10
N LEU A 126 -6.24 -2.91 13.26
CA LEU A 126 -6.96 -4.16 13.60
C LEU A 126 -8.48 -3.97 13.56
N THR A 127 -8.98 -2.91 14.19
CA THR A 127 -10.41 -2.62 14.24
C THR A 127 -11.01 -2.41 12.84
N LEU A 128 -10.24 -1.81 11.93
CA LEU A 128 -10.68 -1.53 10.57
C LEU A 128 -10.61 -2.75 9.64
N ASN A 129 -9.75 -3.73 9.94
CA ASN A 129 -9.50 -4.90 9.08
C ASN A 129 -9.47 -6.21 9.91
N PRO A 130 -10.53 -6.53 10.68
CA PRO A 130 -10.54 -7.67 11.59
C PRO A 130 -10.42 -9.03 10.88
N ASP A 131 -10.81 -9.10 9.61
CA ASP A 131 -10.74 -10.33 8.81
C ASP A 131 -9.33 -10.61 8.27
N TYR A 132 -8.44 -9.61 8.29
CA TYR A 132 -7.14 -9.68 7.61
C TYR A 132 -5.95 -9.45 8.53
N LEU A 133 -6.17 -8.92 9.73
CA LEU A 133 -5.12 -8.59 10.69
C LEU A 133 -5.35 -9.32 12.00
N SER A 134 -4.27 -9.86 12.55
CA SER A 134 -4.22 -10.40 13.90
C SER A 134 -2.92 -9.99 14.58
N THR A 135 -2.88 -10.05 15.90
CA THR A 135 -1.61 -9.99 16.63
C THR A 135 -0.92 -11.36 16.58
N ARG A 136 0.40 -11.37 16.73
CA ARG A 136 1.19 -12.59 16.94
C ARG A 136 0.93 -13.21 18.31
#